data_AF-A0A936WNN7-F1
#
_entry.id   AF-A0A936WNN7-F1
#
_cell.length_a   1.000
_cell.length_b   1.000
_cell.length_c   1.000
_cell.angle_alpha   90.00
_cell.angle_beta   90.00
_cell.angle_gamma   90.00
#
_symmetry.space_group_name_H-M   'P 1'
#
loop_
_entity.id
_entity.type
_entity.pdbx_description
1 polymer ?
#
loop_
_entity_poly.entity_id
_entity_poly.type
_entity_poly.pdbx_seq_one_letter_code
_entity_poly.pdbx_strand_id
1 'polypeptide(L)'
;MKTSLKLAALICGMSMAGATMAQNATTTSKGTTTRTASTTSISARTTPEHNEAAMPTWQPLDVARMTKDLGLTAEQTKRLEAIAMKNTTEHKTVMAKEPKPSKEECAKMDAASMEQCHAGVKEVLTADQYSRWMKEQHADMAAPAARPMAPATERKAATAK
;
A
#
# COMPACT_ATOMS: atom_id res chain seq x y z
N MET A 1 -44.55 12.23 8.47
CA MET A 1 -44.98 12.61 7.11
C MET A 1 -44.06 11.92 6.12
N LYS A 2 -44.62 11.06 5.25
CA LYS A 2 -43.89 10.20 4.31
C LYS A 2 -43.88 10.90 2.95
N THR A 3 -42.71 11.28 2.44
CA THR A 3 -42.56 11.75 1.05
C THR A 3 -41.68 10.80 0.28
N SER A 4 -42.35 10.06 -0.60
CA SER A 4 -41.82 9.12 -1.58
C SER A 4 -41.45 9.82 -2.89
N LEU A 5 -40.42 9.28 -3.56
CA LEU A 5 -40.15 9.26 -5.01
C LEU A 5 -39.92 10.63 -5.69
N LYS A 6 -38.96 10.80 -6.62
CA LYS A 6 -38.81 10.05 -7.88
C LYS A 6 -37.36 10.09 -8.40
N LEU A 7 -36.96 8.94 -8.93
CA LEU A 7 -35.79 8.65 -9.74
C LEU A 7 -35.85 9.42 -11.07
N ALA A 8 -34.76 10.09 -11.46
CA ALA A 8 -34.57 10.58 -12.82
C ALA A 8 -33.29 9.96 -13.39
N ALA A 9 -33.48 9.00 -14.29
CA ALA A 9 -32.44 8.44 -15.13
C ALA A 9 -31.99 9.49 -16.15
N LEU A 10 -30.68 9.67 -16.34
CA LEU A 10 -30.16 10.53 -17.39
C LEU A 10 -28.86 9.97 -17.99
N ILE A 11 -29.04 9.44 -19.21
CA ILE A 11 -28.16 9.53 -20.38
C ILE A 11 -26.89 8.65 -20.42
N CYS A 12 -26.99 7.62 -21.28
CA CYS A 12 -25.89 7.04 -22.04
C CYS A 12 -25.20 8.10 -22.92
N GLY A 13 -23.87 8.17 -22.85
CA GLY A 13 -23.03 8.91 -23.80
C GLY A 13 -21.85 8.03 -24.22
N MET A 14 -21.74 7.79 -25.52
CA MET A 14 -20.82 6.89 -26.22
C MET A 14 -19.42 7.49 -26.44
N SER A 15 -18.56 6.67 -27.08
CA SER A 15 -17.31 6.93 -27.82
C SER A 15 -16.03 6.52 -27.09
N MET A 16 -15.33 5.44 -27.50
CA MET A 16 -14.70 5.04 -28.78
C MET A 16 -13.23 5.49 -28.92
N ALA A 17 -12.38 4.46 -29.00
CA ALA A 17 -11.21 4.28 -29.87
C ALA A 17 -9.86 4.97 -29.55
N GLY A 18 -8.82 4.12 -29.66
CA GLY A 18 -7.44 4.46 -30.03
C GLY A 18 -6.44 4.44 -28.87
N ALA A 19 -5.21 3.93 -28.97
CA ALA A 19 -4.51 3.20 -30.03
C ALA A 19 -3.19 2.61 -29.44
N THR A 20 -2.74 1.50 -30.03
CA THR A 20 -1.34 1.09 -30.32
C THR A 20 -0.19 1.10 -29.28
N MET A 21 0.37 -0.12 -29.14
CA MET A 21 1.79 -0.54 -29.26
C MET A 21 2.90 0.18 -28.47
N ALA A 22 3.58 -0.60 -27.60
CA ALA A 22 5.04 -0.61 -27.53
C ALA A 22 5.54 -1.99 -27.04
N GLN A 23 6.13 -2.75 -27.96
CA GLN A 23 7.08 -3.82 -27.67
C GLN A 23 8.47 -3.16 -27.52
N ASN A 24 9.28 -3.50 -26.52
CA ASN A 24 10.71 -3.68 -26.78
C ASN A 24 11.48 -4.47 -25.71
N ALA A 25 12.22 -5.45 -26.24
CA ALA A 25 13.54 -5.94 -25.84
C ALA A 25 13.81 -6.46 -24.42
N THR A 26 13.87 -7.79 -24.37
CA THR A 26 14.91 -8.55 -23.68
C THR A 26 16.31 -8.19 -24.22
N THR A 27 17.25 -7.83 -23.35
CA THR A 27 18.69 -7.97 -23.65
C THR A 27 19.47 -8.46 -22.45
N THR A 28 20.33 -9.41 -22.78
CA THR A 28 21.16 -10.30 -21.97
C THR A 28 22.56 -9.69 -21.74
N SER A 29 23.02 -9.70 -20.48
CA SER A 29 24.37 -10.13 -20.03
C SER A 29 25.68 -9.33 -20.33
N LYS A 30 26.48 -9.27 -19.24
CA LYS A 30 27.97 -9.37 -19.10
C LYS A 30 28.89 -8.15 -19.26
N GLY A 31 29.76 -7.98 -18.25
CA GLY A 31 31.04 -7.22 -18.24
C GLY A 31 31.16 -6.35 -16.97
N THR A 32 31.77 -6.76 -15.85
CA THR A 32 33.21 -6.94 -15.51
C THR A 32 34.04 -5.64 -15.43
N THR A 33 34.27 -5.22 -14.18
CA THR A 33 35.48 -4.59 -13.58
C THR A 33 36.03 -3.27 -14.11
N THR A 34 36.07 -2.23 -13.26
CA THR A 34 37.32 -1.61 -12.77
C THR A 34 37.05 -0.90 -11.43
N ARG A 35 38.00 -1.11 -10.51
CA ARG A 35 38.03 -0.72 -9.10
C ARG A 35 38.92 0.52 -9.00
N THR A 36 38.39 1.61 -8.45
CA THR A 36 39.20 2.75 -7.99
C THR A 36 38.80 3.07 -6.56
N ALA A 37 39.76 2.89 -5.66
CA ALA A 37 39.64 3.20 -4.25
C ALA A 37 39.74 4.72 -4.05
N SER A 38 38.78 5.29 -3.32
CA SER A 38 38.93 6.56 -2.64
C SER A 38 38.51 6.36 -1.19
N THR A 39 39.52 6.21 -0.34
CA THR A 39 39.44 6.21 1.11
C THR A 39 39.28 7.66 1.60
N THR A 40 38.69 7.82 2.79
CA THR A 40 38.58 9.03 3.62
C THR A 40 37.39 9.93 3.20
N SER A 41 36.34 10.11 4.00
CA SER A 41 36.42 10.62 5.36
C SER A 41 35.18 10.26 6.19
N ILE A 42 35.45 10.01 7.46
CA ILE A 42 34.53 9.86 8.58
C ILE A 42 33.56 11.04 8.62
N SER A 43 32.27 10.77 8.57
CA SER A 43 31.27 11.59 9.25
C SER A 43 30.22 10.66 9.82
N ALA A 44 30.57 10.10 10.98
CA ALA A 44 29.61 9.55 11.91
C ALA A 44 28.63 10.68 12.30
N ARG A 45 27.52 10.78 11.56
CA ARG A 45 26.31 11.43 12.04
C ARG A 45 25.34 10.31 12.39
N THR A 46 25.58 9.69 13.55
CA THR A 46 24.51 9.05 14.30
C THR A 46 23.57 10.17 14.76
N THR A 47 22.50 10.40 14.01
CA THR A 47 21.31 11.06 14.56
C THR A 47 20.41 9.93 15.05
N PRO A 48 20.31 9.68 16.37
CA PRO A 48 19.26 8.86 16.94
C PRO A 48 18.04 9.77 17.14
N GLU A 49 17.42 10.23 16.06
CA GLU A 49 16.31 11.17 16.18
C GLU A 49 15.29 10.90 15.09
N HIS A 50 14.56 9.81 15.28
CA HIS A 50 13.10 9.80 15.23
C HIS A 50 12.62 8.34 15.28
N ASN A 51 12.41 7.87 16.50
CA ASN A 51 11.33 6.92 16.75
C ASN A 51 10.01 7.72 16.67
N GLU A 52 9.72 8.33 15.51
CA GLU A 52 8.31 8.61 15.23
C GLU A 52 7.69 7.24 15.12
N ALA A 53 6.76 6.95 16.02
CA ALA A 53 5.79 5.90 15.77
C ALA A 53 5.34 6.07 14.33
N ALA A 54 5.80 5.18 13.45
CA ALA A 54 5.57 5.30 12.01
C ALA A 54 4.05 5.32 11.87
N MET A 55 3.51 6.51 11.59
CA MET A 55 2.09 6.66 11.46
C MET A 55 1.65 5.72 10.36
N PRO A 56 0.58 4.94 10.55
CA PRO A 56 0.12 4.00 9.55
C PRO A 56 -0.10 4.79 8.27
N THR A 57 0.79 4.58 7.31
CA THR A 57 0.68 5.20 5.99
C THR A 57 -0.52 4.53 5.34
N TRP A 58 -1.42 5.33 4.76
CA TRP A 58 -2.56 4.78 4.05
C TRP A 58 -2.11 3.70 3.05
N GLN A 59 -2.61 2.48 3.21
CA GLN A 59 -2.42 1.39 2.27
C GLN A 59 -3.77 1.02 1.67
N PRO A 60 -3.87 0.87 0.34
CA PRO A 60 -5.08 0.37 -0.28
C PRO A 60 -5.41 -1.02 0.23
N LEU A 61 -6.71 -1.32 0.38
CA LEU A 61 -7.19 -2.63 0.80
C LEU A 61 -6.79 -3.70 -0.23
N ASP A 62 -6.00 -4.70 0.19
CA ASP A 62 -5.64 -5.85 -0.66
C ASP A 62 -6.76 -6.89 -0.65
N VAL A 63 -7.77 -6.66 -1.50
CA VAL A 63 -8.95 -7.53 -1.57
C VAL A 63 -8.58 -8.94 -2.01
N ALA A 64 -7.58 -9.11 -2.88
CA ALA A 64 -7.16 -10.43 -3.35
C ALA A 64 -6.61 -11.30 -2.19
N ARG A 65 -5.79 -10.69 -1.33
CA ARG A 65 -5.29 -11.33 -0.11
C ARG A 65 -6.45 -11.67 0.84
N MET A 66 -7.33 -10.71 1.11
CA MET A 66 -8.49 -10.93 1.98
C MET A 66 -9.41 -12.05 1.48
N THR A 67 -9.68 -12.11 0.17
CA THR A 67 -10.51 -13.17 -0.43
C THR A 67 -9.92 -14.55 -0.17
N LYS A 68 -8.61 -14.70 -0.31
CA LYS A 68 -7.90 -15.95 -0.06
C LYS A 68 -7.89 -16.31 1.42
N ASP A 69 -7.52 -15.38 2.30
CA ASP A 69 -7.21 -15.68 3.69
C ASP A 69 -8.46 -15.80 4.57
N LEU A 70 -9.51 -15.05 4.24
CA LEU A 70 -10.80 -15.04 4.95
C LEU A 70 -11.87 -15.93 4.29
N GLY A 71 -11.57 -16.47 3.11
CA GLY A 71 -12.51 -17.29 2.33
C GLY A 71 -13.76 -16.51 1.93
N LEU A 72 -13.58 -15.32 1.37
CA LEU A 72 -14.69 -14.45 1.02
C LEU A 72 -15.50 -15.01 -0.16
N THR A 73 -16.82 -14.80 -0.13
CA THR A 73 -17.66 -15.12 -1.29
C THR A 73 -17.38 -14.14 -2.44
N ALA A 74 -17.79 -14.51 -3.66
CA ALA A 74 -17.68 -13.61 -4.82
C ALA A 74 -18.44 -12.30 -4.61
N GLU A 75 -19.59 -12.35 -3.92
CA GLU A 75 -20.38 -11.16 -3.60
C GLU A 75 -19.67 -10.26 -2.59
N GLN A 76 -19.13 -10.84 -1.50
CA GLN A 76 -18.35 -10.09 -0.52
C GLN A 76 -17.12 -9.46 -1.16
N THR A 77 -16.41 -10.21 -2.01
CA THR A 77 -15.24 -9.73 -2.77
C THR A 77 -15.60 -8.51 -3.60
N LYS A 78 -16.67 -8.57 -4.40
CA LYS A 78 -17.13 -7.46 -5.23
C LYS A 78 -17.50 -6.21 -4.40
N ARG A 79 -18.12 -6.40 -3.22
CA ARG A 79 -18.44 -5.28 -2.32
C ARG A 79 -17.18 -4.65 -1.73
N LEU A 80 -16.18 -5.45 -1.36
CA LEU A 80 -14.89 -4.96 -0.88
C LEU A 80 -14.11 -4.22 -1.97
N GLU A 81 -14.11 -4.71 -3.21
CA GLU A 81 -13.51 -4.00 -4.35
C GLU A 81 -14.14 -2.61 -4.53
N ALA A 82 -15.46 -2.52 -4.44
CA ALA A 82 -16.17 -1.24 -4.52
C ALA A 82 -15.77 -0.28 -3.39
N ILE A 83 -15.63 -0.78 -2.16
CA ILE A 83 -15.14 0.00 -1.02
C ILE A 83 -13.70 0.47 -1.25
N ALA A 84 -12.81 -0.42 -1.67
CA ALA A 84 -11.40 -0.13 -1.94
C ALA A 84 -11.24 0.94 -3.03
N MET A 85 -11.99 0.80 -4.13
CA MET A 85 -12.01 1.77 -5.24
C MET A 85 -12.55 3.13 -4.79
N LYS A 86 -13.66 3.14 -4.04
CA LYS A 86 -14.25 4.38 -3.50
C LYS A 86 -13.24 5.10 -2.60
N ASN A 87 -12.67 4.40 -1.62
CA ASN A 87 -11.75 4.98 -0.66
C ASN A 87 -10.47 5.51 -1.34
N THR A 88 -9.93 4.76 -2.32
CA THR A 88 -8.79 5.21 -3.14
C THR A 88 -9.12 6.47 -3.93
N THR A 89 -10.33 6.55 -4.51
CA THR A 89 -10.77 7.69 -5.30
C THR A 89 -10.98 8.93 -4.43
N GLU A 90 -11.61 8.76 -3.26
CA GLU A 90 -11.81 9.83 -2.29
C GLU A 90 -10.47 10.34 -1.77
N HIS A 91 -9.57 9.45 -1.34
CA HIS A 91 -8.23 9.81 -0.89
C HIS A 91 -7.46 10.61 -1.95
N LYS A 92 -7.43 10.13 -3.21
CA LYS A 92 -6.83 10.87 -4.34
C LYS A 92 -7.48 12.22 -4.58
N THR A 93 -8.80 12.31 -4.45
CA THR A 93 -9.54 13.56 -4.65
C THR A 93 -9.19 14.59 -3.59
N VAL A 94 -9.05 14.18 -2.33
CA VAL A 94 -8.65 15.11 -1.26
C VAL A 94 -7.19 15.53 -1.43
N MET A 95 -6.28 14.60 -1.74
CA MET A 95 -4.86 14.92 -2.03
C MET A 95 -4.69 15.81 -3.28
N ALA A 96 -5.61 15.78 -4.23
CA ALA A 96 -5.59 16.68 -5.38
C ALA A 96 -6.10 18.10 -5.04
N LYS A 97 -7.00 18.23 -4.06
CA LYS A 97 -7.53 19.53 -3.61
C LYS A 97 -6.53 20.30 -2.77
N GLU A 98 -5.72 19.59 -2.00
CA GLU A 98 -4.66 20.16 -1.18
C GLU A 98 -3.31 19.72 -1.75
N PRO A 99 -2.64 20.56 -2.57
CA PRO A 99 -1.41 20.14 -3.24
C PRO A 99 -0.18 20.07 -2.30
N LYS A 100 -0.29 20.62 -1.08
CA LYS A 100 0.75 20.60 -0.03
C LYS A 100 0.14 20.56 1.38
N PRO A 101 -0.55 19.48 1.76
CA PRO A 101 -1.02 19.30 3.12
C PRO A 101 0.19 19.23 4.05
N SER A 102 0.05 19.82 5.24
CA SER A 102 0.99 19.57 6.33
C SER A 102 0.98 18.10 6.71
N LYS A 103 2.03 17.64 7.39
CA LYS A 103 2.12 16.27 7.89
C LYS A 103 0.94 15.90 8.79
N GLU A 104 0.48 16.83 9.60
CA GLU A 104 -0.67 16.66 10.51
C GLU A 104 -2.00 16.57 9.74
N GLU A 105 -2.12 17.25 8.61
CA GLU A 105 -3.29 17.15 7.73
C GLU A 105 -3.30 15.81 6.99
N CYS A 106 -2.16 15.39 6.41
CA CYS A 106 -2.00 14.05 5.84
C CYS A 106 -2.42 12.96 6.83
N ALA A 107 -1.93 13.06 8.07
CA ALA A 107 -2.26 12.13 9.14
C ALA A 107 -3.75 12.03 9.43
N LYS A 108 -4.42 13.18 9.54
CA LYS A 108 -5.87 13.23 9.79
C LYS A 108 -6.65 12.65 8.61
N MET A 109 -6.22 12.95 7.39
CA MET A 109 -6.83 12.41 6.18
C MET A 109 -6.66 10.89 6.07
N ASP A 110 -5.47 10.38 6.36
CA ASP A 110 -5.17 8.95 6.38
C ASP A 110 -6.02 8.25 7.43
N ALA A 111 -6.07 8.78 8.66
CA ALA A 111 -6.89 8.24 9.74
C ALA A 111 -8.38 8.21 9.37
N ALA A 112 -8.92 9.30 8.80
CA ALA A 112 -10.31 9.36 8.36
C ALA A 112 -10.61 8.36 7.24
N SER A 113 -9.71 8.24 6.26
CA SER A 113 -9.84 7.28 5.15
C SER A 113 -9.75 5.83 5.64
N MET A 114 -8.89 5.55 6.62
CA MET A 114 -8.82 4.24 7.26
C MET A 114 -10.10 3.92 8.04
N GLU A 115 -10.62 4.86 8.84
CA GLU A 115 -11.85 4.66 9.61
C GLU A 115 -13.05 4.36 8.70
N GLN A 116 -13.18 5.09 7.59
CA GLN A 116 -14.21 4.84 6.59
C GLN A 116 -14.06 3.48 5.92
N CYS A 117 -12.82 3.07 5.61
CA CYS A 117 -12.54 1.74 5.09
C CYS A 117 -12.94 0.66 6.09
N HIS A 118 -12.57 0.82 7.37
CA HIS A 118 -12.88 -0.13 8.43
C HIS A 118 -14.39 -0.28 8.61
N ALA A 119 -15.13 0.83 8.61
CA ALA A 119 -16.58 0.81 8.70
C ALA A 119 -17.22 0.02 7.54
N GLY A 120 -16.80 0.30 6.29
CA GLY A 120 -17.30 -0.43 5.12
C GLY A 120 -16.95 -1.91 5.13
N VAL A 121 -15.72 -2.26 5.50
CA VAL A 121 -15.27 -3.66 5.61
C VAL A 121 -16.09 -4.41 6.67
N LYS A 122 -16.38 -3.78 7.82
CA LYS A 122 -17.18 -4.36 8.90
C LYS A 122 -18.61 -4.71 8.47
N GLU A 123 -19.20 -3.96 7.54
CA GLU A 123 -20.55 -4.24 7.02
C GLU A 123 -20.59 -5.43 6.05
N VAL A 124 -19.48 -5.73 5.38
CA VAL A 124 -19.39 -6.80 4.37
C VAL A 124 -18.93 -8.13 4.97
N LEU A 125 -18.03 -8.07 5.94
CA LEU A 125 -17.47 -9.25 6.59
C LEU A 125 -18.39 -9.76 7.71
N THR A 126 -18.36 -11.07 7.95
CA THR A 126 -18.94 -11.62 9.19
C THR A 126 -18.09 -11.20 10.40
N ALA A 127 -18.65 -11.31 11.61
CA ALA A 127 -17.92 -10.98 12.84
C ALA A 127 -16.60 -11.75 12.98
N ASP A 128 -16.59 -13.03 12.61
CA ASP A 128 -15.41 -13.89 12.66
C ASP A 128 -14.37 -13.50 11.61
N GLN A 129 -14.80 -13.22 10.38
CA GLN A 129 -13.92 -12.76 9.30
C GLN A 129 -13.29 -11.41 9.64
N TYR A 130 -14.08 -10.47 10.15
CA TYR A 130 -13.61 -9.15 10.58
C TYR A 130 -12.58 -9.26 11.72
N SER A 131 -12.84 -10.13 12.70
CA SER A 131 -11.91 -10.34 13.82
C SER A 131 -10.57 -10.93 13.37
N ARG A 132 -10.57 -11.83 12.37
CA ARG A 132 -9.33 -12.36 11.77
C ARG A 132 -8.57 -11.28 11.01
N TRP A 133 -9.28 -10.50 10.19
CA TRP A 133 -8.69 -9.39 9.45
C TRP A 133 -8.02 -8.35 10.38
N MET A 134 -8.69 -7.95 11.46
CA MET A 134 -8.12 -7.02 12.43
C MET A 134 -6.85 -7.56 13.10
N LYS A 135 -6.82 -8.86 13.45
CA LYS A 135 -5.61 -9.49 14.01
C LYS A 135 -4.43 -9.43 13.04
N GLU A 136 -4.68 -9.62 11.75
CA GLU A 136 -3.66 -9.54 10.70
C GLU A 136 -3.14 -8.11 10.55
N GLN A 137 -4.02 -7.11 10.52
CA GLN A 137 -3.64 -5.70 10.49
C GLN A 137 -2.76 -5.32 11.70
N HIS A 138 -3.12 -5.78 12.89
CA HIS A 138 -2.31 -5.53 14.09
C HIS A 138 -0.98 -6.32 14.09
N ALA A 139 -0.95 -7.53 13.52
CA ALA A 139 0.27 -8.32 13.40
C ALA A 139 1.29 -7.65 12.47
N ASP A 140 0.83 -7.08 11.35
CA ASP A 140 1.67 -6.32 10.41
C ASP A 140 2.27 -5.06 11.07
N MET A 141 1.54 -4.43 12.00
CA MET A 141 2.05 -3.30 12.80
C MET A 141 2.97 -3.72 13.95
N ALA A 142 2.74 -4.90 14.53
CA ALA A 142 3.47 -5.40 15.69
C ALA A 142 4.75 -6.18 15.34
N ALA A 143 4.98 -6.48 14.06
CA ALA A 143 6.24 -7.07 13.59
C ALA A 143 7.29 -5.96 13.43
N PRO A 144 8.19 -5.71 14.43
CA PRO A 144 9.33 -4.84 14.19
C PRO A 144 10.14 -5.45 13.05
N ALA A 145 10.78 -4.58 12.26
CA ALA A 145 11.66 -4.92 11.15
C ALA A 145 12.88 -5.75 11.57
N ALA A 146 12.68 -6.95 12.10
CA ALA A 146 13.63 -8.03 12.18
C ALA A 146 13.84 -8.57 10.77
N ARG A 147 14.27 -7.69 9.85
CA ARG A 147 15.03 -8.15 8.69
C ARG A 147 16.25 -8.84 9.30
N PRO A 148 16.45 -10.15 9.06
CA PRO A 148 17.69 -10.78 9.45
C PRO A 148 18.79 -9.98 8.75
N MET A 149 19.59 -9.25 9.53
CA MET A 149 20.91 -8.81 9.06
C MET A 149 21.61 -10.09 8.64
N ALA A 150 21.68 -10.33 7.33
CA ALA A 150 22.41 -11.47 6.81
C ALA A 150 23.80 -11.47 7.48
N PRO A 151 24.23 -12.58 8.10
CA PRO A 151 25.54 -12.62 8.72
C PRO A 151 26.56 -12.31 7.64
N ALA A 152 27.32 -11.23 7.86
CA ALA A 152 28.42 -10.82 7.00
C ALA A 152 29.27 -12.05 6.72
N THR A 153 29.17 -12.56 5.50
CA THR A 153 29.79 -13.82 5.11
C THR A 153 31.29 -13.59 5.19
N GLU A 154 31.87 -14.23 6.20
CA GLU A 154 33.29 -14.33 6.50
C GLU A 154 34.03 -14.71 5.22
N ARG A 155 34.61 -13.71 4.52
CA ARG A 155 35.61 -13.93 3.49
C ARG A 155 36.85 -14.50 4.17
N LYS A 156 36.87 -15.81 4.41
CA LYS A 156 38.13 -16.54 4.65
C LYS A 156 38.95 -16.46 3.37
N ALA A 157 39.98 -15.63 3.42
CA ALA A 157 41.04 -15.58 2.44
C ALA A 157 41.73 -16.95 2.39
N ALA A 158 41.51 -17.69 1.32
CA ALA A 158 42.40 -18.76 0.91
C ALA A 158 43.65 -18.12 0.29
N THR A 159 44.64 -17.84 1.13
CA THR A 159 46.00 -17.52 0.65
C THR A 159 46.67 -18.84 0.32
N ALA A 160 46.89 -19.06 -0.97
CA ALA A 160 47.71 -20.14 -1.48
C ALA A 160 49.17 -19.98 -1.01
N LYS A 161 49.77 -21.07 -0.54
CA LYS A 161 51.16 -21.42 -0.78
C LYS A 161 51.37 -22.91 -0.60
#